data_AF-A0A3B9XIT5-F1
#
_entry.id   AF-A0A3B9XIT5-F1
#
_cell.length_a   1.000
_cell.length_b   1.000
_cell.length_c   1.000
_cell.angle_alpha   90.00
_cell.angle_beta   90.00
_cell.angle_gamma   90.00
#
_symmetry.space_group_name_H-M   'P 1'
#
loop_
_entity.id
_entity.type
_entity.pdbx_description
1 polymer ?
#
loop_
_entity_poly.entity_id
_entity_poly.type
_entity_poly.pdbx_seq_one_letter_code
_entity_poly.pdbx_strand_id
1 'polypeptide(L)'
;MAISIRAFPLLFLASTAFAEADWSERMKLKNDFRFRTELLDQDSDSTPPNFRQRLRARLGGVFQVNDQVESGLTLASGSDDPTSTNQTLGDGSSTKSFSLDEAFAKWRPSEPWT
;
A
#
# COMPACT_ATOMS: atom_id res chain seq x y z
N MET A 1 11.67 -46.66 54.29
CA MET A 1 10.46 -46.14 53.61
C MET A 1 10.24 -44.75 54.19
N ALA A 2 10.48 -43.61 53.52
CA ALA A 2 10.27 -43.25 52.13
C ALA A 2 11.41 -42.36 51.57
N ILE A 3 11.61 -42.51 50.27
CA ILE A 3 12.36 -41.63 49.36
C ILE A 3 11.34 -40.68 48.74
N SER A 4 11.64 -39.39 48.61
CA SER A 4 11.36 -38.64 47.37
C SER A 4 11.99 -37.25 47.43
N ILE A 5 13.14 -37.09 46.79
CA ILE A 5 13.62 -35.80 46.28
C ILE A 5 12.74 -35.48 45.08
N ARG A 6 12.02 -34.35 45.10
CA ARG A 6 11.38 -33.82 43.90
C ARG A 6 12.13 -32.57 43.46
N ALA A 7 12.97 -32.75 42.44
CA ALA A 7 13.53 -31.66 41.67
C ALA A 7 12.37 -30.88 41.01
N PHE A 8 12.25 -29.60 41.34
CA PHE A 8 11.34 -28.69 40.64
C PHE A 8 11.99 -28.33 39.29
N PRO A 9 11.28 -28.49 38.16
CA PRO A 9 11.84 -28.13 36.86
C PRO A 9 11.95 -26.61 36.73
N LEU A 10 13.09 -26.21 36.19
CA LEU A 10 13.44 -24.88 35.72
C LEU A 10 12.31 -24.32 34.84
N LEU A 11 11.68 -23.22 35.26
CA LEU A 11 10.77 -22.47 34.41
C LEU A 11 11.61 -21.74 33.35
N PHE A 12 11.72 -22.33 32.17
CA PHE A 12 12.35 -21.69 31.02
C PHE A 12 11.41 -20.60 30.52
N LEU A 13 11.67 -19.35 30.93
CA LEU A 13 11.03 -18.19 30.35
C LEU A 13 11.56 -18.07 28.91
N ALA A 14 10.84 -18.65 27.95
CA ALA A 14 11.09 -18.40 26.54
C ALA A 14 10.78 -16.92 26.29
N SER A 15 11.80 -16.08 26.43
CA SER A 15 11.76 -14.70 25.94
C SER A 15 11.42 -14.80 24.46
N THR A 16 10.24 -14.33 24.07
CA THR A 16 9.92 -14.04 22.68
C THR A 16 10.77 -12.85 22.27
N ALA A 17 12.06 -13.08 22.07
CA ALA A 17 12.90 -12.20 21.29
C ALA A 17 12.42 -12.35 19.84
N PHE A 18 11.34 -11.64 19.51
CA PHE A 18 11.22 -11.10 18.17
C PHE A 18 12.44 -10.20 18.03
N ALA A 19 13.50 -10.73 17.42
CA ALA A 19 14.59 -9.91 16.95
C ALA A 19 13.96 -8.76 16.17
N GLU A 20 14.27 -7.55 16.61
CA GLU A 20 13.76 -6.27 16.13
C GLU A 20 14.29 -6.04 14.71
N ALA A 21 13.81 -6.84 13.75
CA ALA A 21 14.04 -6.58 12.34
C ALA A 21 13.55 -5.16 12.08
N ASP A 22 14.45 -4.31 11.58
CA ASP A 22 14.14 -2.91 11.33
C ASP A 22 12.87 -2.86 10.47
N TRP A 23 11.89 -2.07 10.90
CA TRP A 23 10.58 -1.98 10.26
C TRP A 23 10.70 -1.62 8.76
N SER A 24 11.82 -0.97 8.41
CA SER A 24 12.23 -0.65 7.05
C SER A 24 12.44 -1.91 6.18
N GLU A 25 13.01 -2.99 6.73
CA GLU A 25 13.25 -4.26 6.02
C GLU A 25 11.94 -5.01 5.74
N ARG A 26 10.92 -4.79 6.57
CA ARG A 26 9.58 -5.40 6.48
C ARG A 26 8.61 -4.60 5.62
N MET A 27 9.04 -3.45 5.12
CA MET A 27 8.27 -2.54 4.30
C MET A 27 8.78 -2.52 2.87
N LYS A 28 7.86 -2.73 1.92
CA LYS A 28 8.13 -2.57 0.48
C LYS A 28 7.40 -1.34 -0.02
N LEU A 29 8.15 -0.30 -0.38
CA LEU A 29 7.62 0.90 -0.99
C LEU A 29 7.24 0.63 -2.46
N LYS A 30 6.05 1.07 -2.86
CA LYS A 30 5.54 1.07 -4.23
C LYS A 30 5.31 2.51 -4.67
N ASN A 31 5.77 2.85 -5.87
CA ASN A 31 5.53 4.15 -6.47
C ASN A 31 5.20 3.99 -7.96
N ASP A 32 4.36 4.88 -8.47
CA ASP A 32 4.05 5.03 -9.89
C ASP A 32 3.83 6.52 -10.17
N PHE A 33 4.62 7.09 -11.07
CA PHE A 33 4.49 8.47 -11.51
C PHE A 33 4.42 8.50 -13.02
N ARG A 34 3.39 9.17 -13.55
CA ARG A 34 3.18 9.32 -14.99
C ARG A 34 2.69 10.71 -15.33
N PHE A 35 3.44 11.39 -16.17
CA PHE A 35 3.01 12.62 -16.81
C PHE A 35 2.63 12.35 -18.26
N ARG A 36 1.56 12.98 -18.74
CA ARG A 36 1.10 12.85 -20.12
C ARG A 36 0.52 14.17 -20.60
N THR A 37 0.86 14.51 -21.84
CA THR A 37 0.21 15.58 -22.59
C THR A 37 -0.69 14.96 -23.64
N GLU A 38 -1.92 15.43 -23.74
CA GLU A 38 -2.91 14.99 -24.72
C GLU A 38 -3.37 16.20 -25.53
N LEU A 39 -3.33 16.08 -26.86
CA LEU A 39 -3.99 16.99 -27.78
C LEU A 39 -5.19 16.23 -28.34
N LEU A 40 -6.39 16.68 -27.98
CA LEU A 40 -7.62 16.10 -28.52
C LEU A 40 -8.08 17.00 -29.65
N ASP A 41 -7.90 16.51 -30.87
CA ASP A 41 -8.51 17.11 -32.05
C ASP A 41 -9.94 16.58 -32.18
N GLN A 42 -10.89 17.46 -32.50
CA GLN A 42 -12.29 17.08 -32.67
C GLN A 42 -12.65 17.26 -34.13
N ASP A 43 -13.15 16.21 -34.79
CA ASP A 43 -13.50 16.18 -36.22
C ASP A 43 -14.68 17.11 -36.62
N SER A 44 -15.05 18.05 -35.75
CA SER A 44 -16.11 19.04 -35.98
C SER A 44 -15.50 20.43 -36.13
N ASP A 45 -15.78 21.10 -37.25
CA ASP A 45 -15.28 22.45 -37.60
C ASP A 45 -15.58 23.56 -36.57
N SER A 46 -16.38 23.27 -35.54
CA SER A 46 -16.88 24.24 -34.56
C SER A 46 -16.28 24.11 -33.14
N THR A 47 -15.40 23.14 -32.89
CA THR A 47 -14.75 23.02 -31.57
C THR A 47 -13.23 23.15 -31.68
N PRO A 48 -12.59 24.08 -30.95
CA PRO A 48 -11.14 24.20 -30.95
C PRO A 48 -10.47 22.97 -30.31
N PRO A 49 -9.24 22.62 -30.73
CA PRO A 49 -8.47 21.51 -30.15
C PRO A 49 -8.28 21.68 -28.64
N ASN A 50 -8.47 20.60 -27.89
CA ASN A 50 -8.29 20.63 -26.43
C ASN A 50 -6.90 20.12 -26.06
N PHE A 51 -6.10 21.01 -25.48
CA PHE A 51 -4.79 20.68 -24.92
C PHE A 51 -4.92 20.39 -23.42
N ARG A 52 -4.54 19.19 -23.01
CA ARG A 52 -4.67 18.74 -21.64
C ARG A 52 -3.38 18.13 -21.12
N GLN A 53 -2.94 18.61 -19.96
CA GLN A 53 -1.86 17.98 -19.20
C GLN A 53 -2.45 17.10 -18.11
N ARG A 54 -1.95 15.87 -18.00
CA ARG A 54 -2.42 14.88 -17.03
C ARG A 54 -1.25 14.34 -16.23
N LEU A 55 -1.49 14.18 -14.94
CA LEU A 55 -0.58 13.59 -13.98
C LEU A 55 -1.25 12.40 -13.31
N ARG A 56 -0.52 11.31 -13.13
CA ARG A 56 -0.85 10.25 -12.19
C ARG A 56 0.32 10.10 -11.22
N ALA A 57 0.03 10.16 -9.93
CA ALA A 57 0.97 9.86 -8.87
C ALA A 57 0.32 8.86 -7.93
N ARG A 58 0.97 7.71 -7.72
CA ARG A 58 0.57 6.70 -6.75
C ARG A 58 1.73 6.41 -5.83
N LEU A 59 1.45 6.35 -4.54
CA LEU A 59 2.42 6.03 -3.51
C LEU A 59 1.76 5.05 -2.54
N GLY A 60 2.39 3.91 -2.34
CA GLY A 60 1.86 2.88 -1.47
C GLY A 60 2.96 2.06 -0.83
N GLY A 61 2.58 1.27 0.15
CA GLY A 61 3.47 0.36 0.86
C GLY A 61 2.80 -0.98 1.06
N VAL A 62 3.60 -2.03 1.07
CA VAL A 62 3.23 -3.33 1.59
C VAL A 62 4.09 -3.60 2.82
N PHE A 63 3.43 -3.94 3.92
CA PHE A 63 4.02 -4.15 5.22
C PHE A 63 3.80 -5.59 5.65
N GLN A 64 4.88 -6.26 6.01
CA GLN A 64 4.80 -7.59 6.60
C GLN A 64 4.55 -7.47 8.10
N VAL A 65 3.31 -7.69 8.54
CA VAL A 65 2.87 -7.51 9.94
C VAL A 65 3.39 -8.64 10.83
N ASN A 66 3.46 -9.85 10.30
CA ASN A 66 4.14 -11.01 10.86
C ASN A 66 4.36 -12.06 9.75
N ASP A 67 4.83 -13.26 10.08
CA ASP A 67 5.13 -14.31 9.11
C ASP A 67 3.90 -14.80 8.33
N GLN A 68 2.69 -14.60 8.88
CA GLN A 68 1.44 -15.05 8.30
C GLN A 68 0.60 -13.91 7.71
N VAL A 69 0.85 -12.65 8.08
CA VAL A 69 -0.01 -11.51 7.74
C VAL A 69 0.78 -10.42 7.03
N GLU A 70 0.25 -9.99 5.88
CA GLU A 70 0.74 -8.88 5.07
C GLU A 70 -0.39 -7.87 4.88
N SER A 71 -0.12 -6.59 5.07
CA SER A 71 -1.07 -5.51 4.79
C SER A 71 -0.52 -4.56 3.74
N GLY A 72 -1.37 -3.96 2.93
CA GLY A 72 -0.98 -2.95 1.96
C GLY A 72 -1.92 -1.75 1.95
N LEU A 73 -1.34 -0.59 1.66
CA LEU A 73 -2.05 0.67 1.49
C LEU A 73 -1.43 1.44 0.32
N THR A 74 -2.25 1.98 -0.57
CA THR A 74 -1.82 2.85 -1.67
C THR A 74 -2.71 4.07 -1.76
N LEU A 75 -2.09 5.25 -1.87
CA LEU A 75 -2.73 6.52 -2.20
C LEU A 75 -2.49 6.82 -3.69
N ALA A 76 -3.48 7.40 -4.35
CA ALA A 76 -3.38 7.83 -5.75
C ALA A 76 -3.92 9.25 -5.94
N SER A 77 -3.31 10.01 -6.83
CA SER A 77 -3.90 11.24 -7.36
C SER A 77 -5.17 10.91 -8.12
N GLY A 78 -6.16 11.80 -8.12
CA GLY A 78 -7.38 11.63 -8.90
C GLY A 78 -8.39 12.72 -8.59
N SER A 79 -9.31 12.97 -9.52
CA SER A 79 -10.44 13.87 -9.30
C SER A 79 -11.62 13.10 -8.71
N ASP A 80 -12.81 13.70 -8.76
CA ASP A 80 -14.07 13.07 -8.32
C ASP A 80 -14.52 11.89 -9.21
N ASP A 81 -13.70 11.45 -10.16
CA ASP A 81 -13.94 10.27 -10.98
C ASP A 81 -13.39 9.04 -10.25
N PRO A 82 -14.25 8.16 -9.72
CA PRO A 82 -13.82 7.01 -8.94
C PRO A 82 -13.06 5.95 -9.75
N THR A 83 -13.10 6.03 -11.09
CA THR A 83 -12.46 5.05 -11.97
C THR A 83 -11.11 5.52 -12.50
N SER A 84 -10.73 6.78 -12.26
CA SER A 84 -9.57 7.40 -12.87
C SER A 84 -8.65 8.05 -11.85
N THR A 85 -7.45 7.48 -11.71
CA THR A 85 -6.38 8.06 -10.89
C THR A 85 -5.55 9.11 -11.66
N ASN A 86 -6.14 9.73 -12.68
CA ASN A 86 -5.48 10.77 -13.45
C ASN A 86 -6.00 12.13 -13.01
N GLN A 87 -5.08 13.03 -12.75
CA GLN A 87 -5.37 14.42 -12.45
C GLN A 87 -5.09 15.30 -13.66
N THR A 88 -6.07 16.10 -14.08
CA THR A 88 -5.85 17.15 -15.09
C THR A 88 -5.21 18.38 -14.45
N LEU A 89 -4.17 18.91 -15.09
CA LEU A 89 -3.52 20.18 -14.77
C LEU A 89 -3.99 21.20 -15.80
N GLY A 90 -5.08 21.92 -15.50
CA GLY A 90 -5.67 22.91 -16.41
C GLY A 90 -6.15 24.15 -15.66
N ASP A 91 -6.79 23.94 -14.51
CA ASP A 91 -7.18 25.04 -13.62
C ASP A 91 -5.98 25.47 -12.79
N GLY A 92 -5.35 26.57 -13.20
CA GLY A 92 -4.34 27.25 -12.39
C GLY A 92 -4.92 27.60 -11.01
N SER A 93 -4.12 27.47 -9.96
CA SER A 93 -4.51 27.74 -8.57
C SER A 93 -5.52 26.79 -7.91
N SER A 94 -5.83 25.62 -8.47
CA SER A 94 -6.64 24.61 -7.78
C SER A 94 -5.81 23.50 -7.13
N THR A 95 -6.16 23.13 -5.90
CA THR A 95 -5.58 21.99 -5.18
C THR A 95 -5.94 20.69 -5.89
N LYS A 96 -4.98 19.75 -5.92
CA LYS A 96 -5.18 18.43 -6.50
C LYS A 96 -5.33 17.41 -5.38
N SER A 97 -6.35 16.57 -5.46
CA SER A 97 -6.69 15.57 -4.46
C SER A 97 -5.86 14.30 -4.60
N PHE A 98 -5.69 13.63 -3.46
CA PHE A 98 -5.26 12.25 -3.36
C PHE A 98 -6.35 11.46 -2.64
N SER A 99 -6.58 10.24 -3.12
CA SER A 99 -7.59 9.33 -2.60
C SER A 99 -6.96 7.98 -2.25
N LEU A 100 -7.65 7.22 -1.39
CA LEU A 100 -7.30 5.84 -1.13
C LEU A 100 -7.58 5.00 -2.37
N ASP A 101 -6.57 4.30 -2.86
CA ASP A 101 -6.62 3.54 -4.12
C ASP A 101 -6.59 2.03 -3.86
N GLU A 102 -5.78 1.59 -2.90
CA GLU A 102 -5.72 0.19 -2.49
C GLU A 102 -5.59 0.10 -0.97
N ALA A 103 -6.37 -0.78 -0.34
CA ALA A 103 -6.22 -1.17 1.05
C ALA A 103 -6.52 -2.67 1.18
N PHE A 104 -5.59 -3.45 1.72
CA PHE A 104 -5.79 -4.89 1.87
C PHE A 104 -5.06 -5.46 3.09
N ALA A 105 -5.54 -6.63 3.53
CA ALA A 105 -4.81 -7.54 4.39
C ALA A 105 -4.85 -8.95 3.75
N LYS A 106 -3.71 -9.65 3.76
CA LYS A 106 -3.56 -11.02 3.32
C LYS A 106 -3.10 -11.85 4.50
N TRP A 107 -3.79 -12.95 4.74
CA TRP A 107 -3.41 -13.93 5.75
C TRP A 107 -3.05 -15.25 5.05
N ARG A 108 -1.93 -15.84 5.48
CA ARG A 108 -1.36 -17.09 4.98
C ARG A 108 -1.15 -18.02 6.19
N PRO A 109 -2.06 -18.98 6.44
CA PRO A 109 -1.91 -19.93 7.53
C PRO A 109 -0.66 -20.79 7.32
N SER A 110 0.08 -21.06 8.40
CA SER A 110 1.30 -21.89 8.33
C SER A 110 1.01 -23.40 8.27
N GLU A 111 -0.18 -23.81 8.69
CA GLU A 111 -0.64 -25.20 8.70
C GLU A 111 -1.78 -25.37 7.69
N PRO A 112 -1.76 -26.40 6.82
CA PRO A 112 -2.93 -26.79 6.05
C PRO A 112 -4.10 -27.11 6.97
N TRP A 113 -5.32 -26.76 6.57
CA TRP A 113 -6.51 -27.30 7.20
C TRP A 113 -6.56 -28.80 6.91
N THR A 114 -6.19 -29.62 7.89
CA THR A 114 -6.36 -31.08 7.91
C THR A 114 -6.68 -31.54 9.31
#